data_AF-A0A969HGF3-F1
#
_entry.id   AF-A0A969HGF3-F1
#
_cell.length_a   1.000
_cell.length_b   1.000
_cell.length_c   1.000
_cell.angle_alpha   90.00
_cell.angle_beta   90.00
_cell.angle_gamma   90.00
#
_symmetry.space_group_name_H-M   'P 1'
#
loop_
_entity.id
_entity.type
_entity.pdbx_description
1 polymer ?
#
loop_
_entity_poly.entity_id
_entity_poly.type
_entity_poly.pdbx_seq_one_letter_code
_entity_poly.pdbx_strand_id
1 'polypeptide(L)'
;LYVADTENHAVRAIDLTSGMVRRVAGTGHKAHGRFAVGEPTETPLRSPWALLVLDDIVFVAMAGSHQIWALFQEEQIGPFFGNGREALVDGDQMQSSFNQPSDLSLGMGHIFVADAEASAIRAIALLDEKPRVVTLVGQGLFEFGDVDGMGGMVRLQHPTGLTFYEELVYIADSYNHKIKTLDPTTGQVKTVIGIGKPGQADGPFARAELFEPEGIVAGHGRLYIADTNNHLIRVADLAVERLHTLRLRGLERLQPAPTLESRQPDLRFDPQVVGAGQVTFYFDFGLPPGYKFNAEAPLLVRVIQNGVSGVHTFEPGQVPAVILDINADQELIFDLALYYCETGEERLCLIHDTRLVLPCLTAEIGPSSLRLPYQIAR
;
A
#
# COMPACT_ATOMS: atom_id res chain seq x y z
N LEU A 1 -15.82 -4.34 1.19
CA LEU A 1 -14.85 -3.24 1.02
C LEU A 1 -13.84 -3.68 -0.04
N TYR A 2 -13.60 -2.88 -1.08
CA TYR A 2 -12.50 -3.16 -2.02
C TYR A 2 -11.26 -2.34 -1.63
N VAL A 3 -10.08 -2.90 -1.88
CA VAL A 3 -8.79 -2.28 -1.55
C VAL A 3 -7.85 -2.39 -2.74
N ALA A 4 -7.28 -1.26 -3.16
CA ALA A 4 -6.14 -1.24 -4.07
C ALA A 4 -4.88 -1.57 -3.26
N ASP A 5 -4.33 -2.76 -3.48
CA ASP A 5 -3.16 -3.28 -2.79
C ASP A 5 -1.94 -3.01 -3.68
N THR A 6 -1.49 -1.75 -3.65
CA THR A 6 -0.69 -1.11 -4.70
C THR A 6 0.62 -1.83 -4.99
N GLU A 7 1.41 -2.12 -3.97
CA GLU A 7 2.71 -2.78 -4.10
C GLU A 7 2.59 -4.27 -4.43
N ASN A 8 1.52 -4.93 -3.99
CA ASN A 8 1.21 -6.30 -4.41
C ASN A 8 0.58 -6.35 -5.81
N HIS A 9 0.33 -5.21 -6.45
CA HIS A 9 -0.26 -5.13 -7.78
C HIS A 9 -1.57 -5.93 -7.89
N ALA A 10 -2.42 -5.77 -6.88
CA ALA A 10 -3.66 -6.52 -6.72
C ALA A 10 -4.82 -5.61 -6.29
N VAL A 11 -6.04 -6.08 -6.54
CA VAL A 11 -7.25 -5.58 -5.92
C VAL A 11 -7.77 -6.65 -4.98
N ARG A 12 -8.10 -6.27 -3.75
CA ARG A 12 -8.66 -7.15 -2.72
C ARG A 12 -10.11 -6.81 -2.46
N ALA A 13 -10.89 -7.80 -2.02
CA ALA A 13 -12.18 -7.61 -1.39
C ALA A 13 -12.11 -8.13 0.04
N ILE A 14 -12.60 -7.31 0.97
CA ILE A 14 -12.73 -7.61 2.38
C ILE A 14 -14.22 -7.68 2.70
N ASP A 15 -14.66 -8.85 3.15
CA ASP A 15 -15.96 -9.02 3.77
C ASP A 15 -15.87 -8.51 5.22
N LEU A 16 -16.58 -7.42 5.51
CA LEU A 16 -16.53 -6.77 6.82
C LEU A 16 -17.26 -7.57 7.92
N THR A 17 -18.09 -8.55 7.55
CA THR A 17 -18.81 -9.40 8.50
C THR A 17 -17.95 -10.56 8.96
N SER A 18 -17.36 -11.29 8.01
CA SER A 18 -16.49 -12.43 8.31
C SER A 18 -15.06 -12.00 8.65
N GLY A 19 -14.60 -10.87 8.11
CA GLY A 19 -13.20 -10.44 8.14
C GLY A 19 -12.33 -11.14 7.09
N MET A 20 -12.93 -11.92 6.18
CA MET A 20 -12.20 -12.64 5.15
C MET A 20 -11.73 -11.69 4.05
N VAL A 21 -10.46 -11.81 3.67
CA VAL A 21 -9.85 -11.09 2.56
C VAL A 21 -9.67 -12.06 1.40
N ARG A 22 -10.03 -11.64 0.19
CA ARG A 22 -9.75 -12.38 -1.04
C ARG A 22 -9.19 -11.46 -2.11
N ARG A 23 -8.39 -12.02 -3.01
CA ARG A 23 -7.93 -11.33 -4.22
C ARG A 23 -9.03 -11.37 -5.27
N VAL A 24 -9.39 -10.20 -5.81
CA VAL A 24 -10.40 -10.09 -6.87
C VAL A 24 -9.80 -9.75 -8.23
N ALA A 25 -8.63 -9.10 -8.24
CA ALA A 25 -7.86 -8.89 -9.47
C ALA A 25 -6.36 -8.82 -9.20
N GLY A 26 -5.57 -9.06 -10.23
CA GLY A 26 -4.11 -9.00 -10.18
C GLY A 26 -3.45 -10.32 -9.82
N THR A 27 -2.21 -10.50 -10.30
CA THR A 27 -1.44 -11.74 -10.12
C THR A 27 -0.55 -11.72 -8.87
N GLY A 28 -0.37 -10.58 -8.21
CA GLY A 28 0.67 -10.41 -7.17
C GLY A 28 2.00 -9.88 -7.73
N HIS A 29 2.12 -9.72 -9.05
CA HIS A 29 3.34 -9.29 -9.72
C HIS A 29 3.10 -8.09 -10.63
N LYS A 30 4.13 -7.24 -10.76
CA LYS A 30 4.07 -6.04 -11.59
C LYS A 30 3.92 -6.41 -13.06
N ALA A 31 2.88 -5.91 -13.71
CA ALA A 31 2.68 -6.11 -15.14
C ALA A 31 3.77 -5.42 -15.98
N HIS A 32 4.05 -6.01 -17.15
CA HIS A 32 4.84 -5.41 -18.22
C HIS A 32 3.96 -5.24 -19.47
N GLY A 33 3.70 -4.00 -19.89
CA GLY A 33 2.84 -3.70 -21.04
C GLY A 33 1.79 -2.62 -20.76
N ARG A 34 0.96 -2.30 -21.77
CA ARG A 34 -0.08 -1.25 -21.72
C ARG A 34 -1.50 -1.76 -22.00
N PHE A 35 -1.64 -2.99 -22.48
CA PHE A 35 -2.92 -3.56 -22.90
C PHE A 35 -2.96 -5.02 -22.47
N ALA A 36 -3.86 -5.33 -21.53
CA ALA A 36 -4.23 -6.69 -21.18
C ALA A 36 -5.71 -6.68 -20.78
N VAL A 37 -6.51 -7.54 -21.41
CA VAL A 37 -7.91 -7.79 -21.03
C VAL A 37 -8.01 -9.29 -20.76
N GLY A 38 -8.59 -9.67 -19.64
CA GLY A 38 -8.70 -11.09 -19.30
C GLY A 38 -9.37 -11.34 -17.96
N GLU A 39 -9.24 -12.59 -17.52
CA GLU A 39 -9.72 -13.06 -16.23
C GLU A 39 -9.07 -12.23 -15.10
N PRO A 40 -9.83 -11.71 -14.13
CA PRO A 40 -9.33 -10.73 -13.17
C PRO A 40 -8.11 -11.19 -12.36
N THR A 41 -8.14 -12.42 -11.84
CA THR A 41 -7.07 -12.97 -10.99
C THR A 41 -5.85 -13.48 -11.75
N GLU A 42 -5.95 -13.59 -13.08
CA GLU A 42 -4.86 -14.02 -13.97
C GLU A 42 -4.22 -12.84 -14.71
N THR A 43 -4.89 -11.69 -14.73
CA THR A 43 -4.40 -10.48 -15.39
C THR A 43 -3.47 -9.70 -14.45
N PRO A 44 -2.17 -9.52 -14.76
CA PRO A 44 -1.26 -8.75 -13.92
C PRO A 44 -1.63 -7.25 -13.94
N LEU A 45 -1.55 -6.58 -12.79
CA LEU A 45 -1.81 -5.15 -12.67
C LEU A 45 -0.51 -4.36 -12.48
N ARG A 46 -0.60 -3.03 -12.54
CA ARG A 46 0.55 -2.15 -12.39
C ARG A 46 0.23 -0.96 -11.49
N SER A 47 0.45 -1.18 -10.19
CA SER A 47 0.23 -0.19 -9.13
C SER A 47 -1.20 0.40 -9.17
N PRO A 48 -2.24 -0.40 -8.89
CA PRO A 48 -3.58 0.15 -8.65
C PRO A 48 -3.51 1.09 -7.44
N TRP A 49 -4.03 2.32 -7.57
CA TRP A 49 -3.88 3.35 -6.54
C TRP A 49 -5.21 3.68 -5.84
N ALA A 50 -6.28 3.83 -6.63
CA ALA A 50 -7.62 4.10 -6.12
C ALA A 50 -8.67 3.28 -6.84
N LEU A 51 -9.80 3.12 -6.18
CA LEU A 51 -10.95 2.36 -6.67
C LEU A 51 -12.22 3.20 -6.57
N LEU A 52 -13.05 3.12 -7.60
CA LEU A 52 -14.40 3.67 -7.59
C LEU A 52 -15.38 2.56 -7.97
N VAL A 53 -16.29 2.24 -7.06
CA VAL A 53 -17.35 1.27 -7.31
C VAL A 53 -18.57 2.00 -7.85
N LEU A 54 -19.06 1.59 -9.00
CA LEU A 54 -20.30 2.07 -9.61
C LEU A 54 -21.11 0.86 -10.08
N ASP A 55 -22.20 0.57 -9.36
CA ASP A 55 -23.00 -0.64 -9.55
C ASP A 55 -22.10 -1.89 -9.55
N ASP A 56 -22.13 -2.68 -10.63
CA ASP A 56 -21.34 -3.91 -10.79
C ASP A 56 -19.95 -3.68 -11.44
N ILE A 57 -19.50 -2.44 -11.51
CA ILE A 57 -18.21 -2.06 -12.10
C ILE A 57 -17.30 -1.48 -11.02
N VAL A 58 -16.07 -2.00 -10.94
CA VAL A 58 -15.00 -1.37 -10.16
C VAL A 58 -14.03 -0.70 -11.12
N PHE A 59 -14.03 0.62 -11.15
CA PHE A 59 -13.00 1.40 -11.82
C PHE A 59 -11.74 1.43 -10.98
N VAL A 60 -10.59 1.31 -11.62
CA VAL A 60 -9.28 1.26 -10.98
C VAL A 60 -8.41 2.35 -11.60
N ALA A 61 -7.96 3.29 -10.77
CA ALA A 61 -6.91 4.22 -11.16
C ALA A 61 -5.58 3.46 -11.20
N MET A 62 -5.16 3.06 -12.41
CA MET A 62 -3.96 2.26 -12.64
C MET A 62 -2.76 3.20 -12.83
N ALA A 63 -2.27 3.75 -11.71
CA ALA A 63 -1.20 4.73 -11.69
C ALA A 63 0.02 4.30 -12.51
N GLY A 64 0.48 3.05 -12.31
CA GLY A 64 1.70 2.56 -12.94
C GLY A 64 1.60 2.30 -14.44
N SER A 65 0.39 2.21 -15.01
CA SER A 65 0.20 2.14 -16.47
C SER A 65 -0.41 3.39 -17.08
N HIS A 66 -0.67 4.44 -16.28
CA HIS A 66 -1.27 5.71 -16.68
C HIS A 66 -2.64 5.53 -17.36
N GLN A 67 -3.52 4.73 -16.74
CA GLN A 67 -4.83 4.36 -17.29
C GLN A 67 -5.90 4.26 -16.20
N ILE A 68 -7.16 4.35 -16.61
CA ILE A 68 -8.30 3.90 -15.79
C ILE A 68 -8.74 2.55 -16.32
N TRP A 69 -8.67 1.53 -15.48
CA TRP A 69 -9.12 0.17 -15.79
C TRP A 69 -10.52 -0.04 -15.24
N ALA A 70 -11.25 -1.01 -15.79
CA ALA A 70 -12.57 -1.41 -15.30
C ALA A 70 -12.59 -2.92 -15.07
N LEU A 71 -13.10 -3.32 -13.90
CA LEU A 71 -13.43 -4.68 -13.53
C LEU A 71 -14.96 -4.83 -13.59
N PHE A 72 -15.44 -5.61 -14.55
CA PHE A 72 -16.88 -5.84 -14.77
C PHE A 72 -17.30 -7.14 -14.10
N GLN A 73 -18.22 -7.05 -13.14
CA GLN A 73 -18.84 -8.20 -12.45
C GLN A 73 -17.85 -9.21 -11.85
N GLU A 74 -16.60 -8.81 -11.62
CA GLU A 74 -15.50 -9.72 -11.29
C GLU A 74 -15.26 -10.86 -12.31
N GLU A 75 -15.72 -10.70 -13.55
CA GLU A 75 -15.55 -11.67 -14.64
C GLU A 75 -14.47 -11.24 -15.64
N GLN A 76 -14.28 -9.93 -15.82
CA GLN A 76 -13.31 -9.41 -16.77
C GLN A 76 -12.70 -8.11 -16.27
N ILE A 77 -11.39 -7.95 -16.45
CA ILE A 77 -10.67 -6.70 -16.18
C ILE A 77 -9.85 -6.25 -17.38
N GLY A 78 -9.73 -4.94 -17.57
CA GLY A 78 -8.79 -4.36 -18.53
C GLY A 78 -8.82 -2.84 -18.59
N PRO A 79 -7.96 -2.22 -19.42
CA PRO A 79 -7.99 -0.78 -19.69
C PRO A 79 -9.34 -0.34 -20.24
N PHE A 80 -9.85 0.80 -19.76
CA PHE A 80 -11.13 1.37 -20.20
C PHE A 80 -11.00 2.83 -20.66
N PHE A 81 -10.15 3.62 -19.99
CA PHE A 81 -9.73 4.94 -20.46
C PHE A 81 -8.21 5.07 -20.42
N GLY A 82 -7.63 5.72 -21.43
CA GLY A 82 -6.20 5.99 -21.52
C GLY A 82 -5.43 4.97 -22.37
N ASN A 83 -4.61 5.45 -23.30
CA ASN A 83 -3.75 4.60 -24.15
C ASN A 83 -2.46 4.10 -23.46
N GLY A 84 -2.25 4.45 -22.19
CA GLY A 84 -1.08 4.08 -21.37
C GLY A 84 0.22 4.79 -21.72
N ARG A 85 0.18 5.83 -22.56
CA ARG A 85 1.24 6.83 -22.66
C ARG A 85 1.07 7.81 -21.50
N GLU A 86 2.17 8.08 -20.81
CA GLU A 86 2.29 9.21 -19.89
C GLU A 86 2.23 10.52 -20.69
N ALA A 87 1.04 11.11 -20.75
CA ALA A 87 0.80 12.42 -21.35
C ALA A 87 -0.53 13.01 -20.88
N LEU A 88 -0.65 14.33 -20.87
CA LEU A 88 -1.93 15.03 -20.64
C LEU A 88 -2.66 15.20 -21.99
N VAL A 89 -3.49 14.22 -22.37
CA VAL A 89 -4.22 14.26 -23.66
C VAL A 89 -5.71 13.98 -23.42
N ASP A 90 -6.54 14.95 -23.80
CA ASP A 90 -8.00 14.80 -23.83
C ASP A 90 -8.44 13.97 -25.04
N GLY A 91 -9.59 13.31 -24.94
CA GLY A 91 -10.13 12.55 -26.07
C GLY A 91 -11.11 11.46 -25.68
N ASP A 92 -11.54 10.69 -26.67
CA ASP A 92 -12.36 9.50 -26.47
C ASP A 92 -11.54 8.42 -25.73
N GLN A 93 -12.23 7.51 -25.02
CA GLN A 93 -11.69 6.33 -24.30
C GLN A 93 -10.18 6.09 -24.45
N MET A 94 -9.77 5.32 -25.47
CA MET A 94 -8.39 4.90 -25.69
C MET A 94 -7.58 5.87 -26.57
N GLN A 95 -8.11 7.05 -26.89
CA GLN A 95 -7.35 8.14 -27.51
C GLN A 95 -6.79 9.10 -26.47
N SER A 96 -7.44 9.20 -25.32
CA SER A 96 -6.95 9.95 -24.16
C SER A 96 -5.67 9.36 -23.57
N SER A 97 -4.98 10.16 -22.76
CA SER A 97 -3.81 9.77 -21.97
C SER A 97 -3.91 10.37 -20.57
N PHE A 98 -3.28 9.71 -19.60
CA PHE A 98 -3.15 10.16 -18.22
C PHE A 98 -1.66 10.21 -17.81
N ASN A 99 -1.36 10.76 -16.64
CA ASN A 99 -0.07 10.75 -15.97
C ASN A 99 -0.28 10.37 -14.49
N GLN A 100 -0.21 9.07 -14.22
CA GLN A 100 -0.29 8.53 -12.86
C GLN A 100 -1.60 8.91 -12.15
N PRO A 101 -2.77 8.49 -12.70
CA PRO A 101 -4.05 8.74 -12.06
C PRO A 101 -4.03 8.09 -10.67
N SER A 102 -4.32 8.87 -9.64
CA SER A 102 -4.10 8.48 -8.24
C SER A 102 -5.38 8.44 -7.41
N ASP A 103 -6.46 9.10 -7.85
CA ASP A 103 -7.77 9.00 -7.20
C ASP A 103 -8.94 9.21 -8.16
N LEU A 104 -10.12 8.71 -7.76
CA LEU A 104 -11.37 8.73 -8.52
C LEU A 104 -12.55 9.14 -7.62
N SER A 105 -13.41 10.04 -8.10
CA SER A 105 -14.67 10.35 -7.42
C SER A 105 -15.82 10.55 -8.39
N LEU A 106 -17.01 10.09 -8.02
CA LEU A 106 -18.22 10.21 -8.82
C LEU A 106 -19.02 11.45 -8.42
N GLY A 107 -19.43 12.26 -9.39
CA GLY A 107 -20.31 13.39 -9.16
C GLY A 107 -20.86 13.98 -10.45
N MET A 108 -22.10 14.48 -10.42
CA MET A 108 -22.73 15.13 -11.59
C MET A 108 -22.69 14.27 -12.88
N GLY A 109 -22.75 12.94 -12.78
CA GLY A 109 -22.65 12.05 -13.94
C GLY A 109 -21.24 11.88 -14.53
N HIS A 110 -20.20 12.33 -13.81
CA HIS A 110 -18.81 12.25 -14.22
C HIS A 110 -17.97 11.46 -13.21
N ILE A 111 -16.93 10.78 -13.70
CA ILE A 111 -15.79 10.38 -12.86
C ILE A 111 -14.76 11.50 -12.92
N PHE A 112 -14.50 12.14 -11.79
CA PHE A 112 -13.37 13.02 -11.61
C PHE A 112 -12.12 12.20 -11.31
N VAL A 113 -10.99 12.61 -11.89
CA VAL A 113 -9.70 11.90 -11.76
C VAL A 113 -8.62 12.87 -11.31
N ALA A 114 -7.90 12.51 -10.25
CA ALA A 114 -6.67 13.19 -9.86
C ALA A 114 -5.52 12.63 -10.71
N ASP A 115 -5.06 13.42 -11.68
CA ASP A 115 -3.97 13.03 -12.60
C ASP A 115 -2.65 13.61 -12.09
N ALA A 116 -2.06 12.92 -11.10
CA ALA A 116 -1.12 13.49 -10.15
C ALA A 116 0.15 14.06 -10.82
N GLU A 117 0.83 13.27 -11.66
CA GLU A 117 2.06 13.71 -12.33
C GLU A 117 1.78 14.88 -13.30
N ALA A 118 0.56 14.95 -13.85
CA ALA A 118 0.15 16.05 -14.72
C ALA A 118 -0.20 17.33 -13.95
N SER A 119 -0.26 17.26 -12.62
CA SER A 119 -0.80 18.31 -11.76
C SER A 119 -2.17 18.81 -12.23
N ALA A 120 -3.04 17.87 -12.60
CA ALA A 120 -4.32 18.16 -13.26
C ALA A 120 -5.49 17.40 -12.61
N ILE A 121 -6.68 17.97 -12.77
CA ILE A 121 -7.95 17.30 -12.47
C ILE A 121 -8.69 17.08 -13.79
N ARG A 122 -9.09 15.84 -14.02
CA ARG A 122 -9.75 15.40 -15.25
C ARG A 122 -11.19 15.00 -14.94
N ALA A 123 -12.05 14.97 -15.95
CA ALA A 123 -13.39 14.42 -15.86
C ALA A 123 -13.67 13.45 -17.01
N ILE A 124 -14.48 12.44 -16.71
CA ILE A 124 -14.98 11.44 -17.66
C ILE A 124 -16.50 11.46 -17.62
N ALA A 125 -17.14 11.92 -18.69
CA ALA A 125 -18.60 11.97 -18.78
C ALA A 125 -19.19 10.58 -19.05
N LEU A 126 -19.81 9.95 -18.05
CA LEU A 126 -20.32 8.58 -18.15
C LEU A 126 -21.67 8.46 -18.86
N LEU A 127 -22.44 9.56 -18.89
CA LEU A 127 -23.79 9.58 -19.46
C LEU A 127 -23.82 9.84 -20.96
N ASP A 128 -22.68 10.21 -21.54
CA ASP A 128 -22.56 10.45 -22.98
C ASP A 128 -22.54 9.13 -23.75
N GLU A 129 -23.16 9.10 -24.94
CA GLU A 129 -23.09 7.93 -25.83
C GLU A 129 -21.64 7.54 -26.17
N LYS A 130 -20.72 8.52 -26.11
CA LYS A 130 -19.28 8.34 -26.30
C LYS A 130 -18.54 9.06 -25.18
N PRO A 131 -18.25 8.37 -24.05
CA PRO A 131 -17.54 8.96 -22.94
C PRO A 131 -16.20 9.55 -23.35
N ARG A 132 -15.98 10.81 -22.96
CA ARG A 132 -14.74 11.56 -23.23
C ARG A 132 -14.03 11.93 -21.95
N VAL A 133 -12.70 11.90 -22.02
CA VAL A 133 -11.82 12.46 -20.99
C VAL A 133 -11.52 13.91 -21.35
N VAL A 134 -11.78 14.80 -20.40
CA VAL A 134 -11.50 16.24 -20.52
C VAL A 134 -10.65 16.73 -19.35
N THR A 135 -9.80 17.72 -19.59
CA THR A 135 -9.05 18.41 -18.54
C THR A 135 -9.89 19.57 -18.00
N LEU A 136 -10.15 19.58 -16.68
CA LEU A 136 -10.84 20.69 -16.03
C LEU A 136 -9.85 21.80 -15.64
N VAL A 137 -8.74 21.42 -15.03
CA VAL A 137 -7.64 22.30 -14.60
C VAL A 137 -6.30 21.57 -14.65
N GLY A 138 -5.20 22.32 -14.70
CA GLY A 138 -3.84 21.81 -14.86
C GLY A 138 -3.35 21.88 -16.32
N GLN A 139 -2.04 22.02 -16.51
CA GLN A 139 -1.43 22.21 -17.84
C GLN A 139 -0.33 21.19 -18.18
N GLY A 140 -0.07 20.21 -17.30
CA GLY A 140 0.78 19.06 -17.60
C GLY A 140 2.04 18.97 -16.74
N LEU A 141 2.89 18.00 -17.08
CA LEU A 141 4.02 17.47 -16.26
C LEU A 141 5.00 18.50 -15.70
N PHE A 142 5.14 19.67 -16.33
CA PHE A 142 6.12 20.70 -15.93
C PHE A 142 5.47 22.05 -15.59
N GLU A 143 4.13 22.13 -15.61
CA GLU A 143 3.36 23.34 -15.37
C GLU A 143 2.59 23.22 -14.04
N PHE A 144 3.37 23.02 -12.96
CA PHE A 144 2.86 22.87 -11.60
C PHE A 144 3.13 24.13 -10.75
N GLY A 145 2.54 24.17 -9.56
CA GLY A 145 2.70 25.26 -8.59
C GLY A 145 1.46 25.44 -7.74
N ASP A 146 1.31 26.61 -7.11
CA ASP A 146 0.21 26.92 -6.19
C ASP A 146 -0.48 28.22 -6.60
N VAL A 147 -1.42 28.11 -7.56
CA VAL A 147 -2.15 29.27 -8.09
C VAL A 147 -3.63 28.95 -8.15
N ASP A 148 -4.41 29.66 -7.33
CA ASP A 148 -5.86 29.68 -7.39
C ASP A 148 -6.32 30.55 -8.57
N GLY A 149 -7.52 30.29 -9.09
CA GLY A 149 -8.02 31.03 -10.25
C GLY A 149 -9.08 30.28 -11.03
N MET A 150 -9.09 30.46 -12.34
CA MET A 150 -10.03 29.78 -13.25
C MET A 150 -9.30 29.19 -14.45
N GLY A 151 -9.69 27.98 -14.85
CA GLY A 151 -9.21 27.31 -16.05
C GLY A 151 -7.68 27.18 -16.10
N GLY A 152 -7.07 27.53 -17.24
CA GLY A 152 -5.64 27.33 -17.49
C GLY A 152 -4.66 28.12 -16.61
N MET A 153 -5.14 29.10 -15.83
CA MET A 153 -4.28 29.82 -14.88
C MET A 153 -4.02 29.02 -13.59
N VAL A 154 -4.89 28.06 -13.29
CA VAL A 154 -4.76 27.25 -12.09
C VAL A 154 -3.45 26.46 -12.14
N ARG A 155 -2.76 26.41 -11.00
CA ARG A 155 -1.62 25.54 -10.76
C ARG A 155 -1.88 24.72 -9.51
N LEU A 156 -1.73 23.41 -9.67
CA LEU A 156 -1.71 22.41 -8.60
C LEU A 156 -0.30 21.79 -8.59
N GLN A 157 -0.01 20.99 -7.58
CA GLN A 157 1.24 20.25 -7.51
C GLN A 157 1.01 18.85 -6.93
N HIS A 158 1.06 17.86 -7.83
CA HIS A 158 0.90 16.44 -7.52
C HIS A 158 -0.36 16.15 -6.67
N PRO A 159 -1.57 16.53 -7.14
CA PRO A 159 -2.80 16.23 -6.44
C PRO A 159 -3.05 14.72 -6.46
N THR A 160 -3.09 14.08 -5.30
CA THR A 160 -3.23 12.62 -5.21
C THR A 160 -4.59 12.15 -4.72
N GLY A 161 -5.40 13.02 -4.14
CA GLY A 161 -6.74 12.68 -3.62
C GLY A 161 -7.80 13.68 -4.06
N LEU A 162 -9.02 13.21 -4.33
CA LEU A 162 -10.16 14.07 -4.58
C LEU A 162 -11.50 13.47 -4.13
N THR A 163 -12.47 14.33 -3.84
CA THR A 163 -13.84 13.89 -3.54
C THR A 163 -14.85 14.92 -4.01
N PHE A 164 -15.91 14.47 -4.69
CA PHE A 164 -17.03 15.33 -5.04
C PHE A 164 -18.04 15.39 -3.89
N TYR A 165 -18.36 16.61 -3.45
CA TYR A 165 -19.30 16.84 -2.36
C TYR A 165 -19.94 18.23 -2.48
N GLU A 166 -21.27 18.31 -2.34
CA GLU A 166 -22.02 19.57 -2.42
C GLU A 166 -21.65 20.43 -3.65
N GLU A 167 -21.67 19.82 -4.83
CA GLU A 167 -21.39 20.48 -6.14
C GLU A 167 -19.93 20.91 -6.38
N LEU A 168 -19.04 20.63 -5.43
CA LEU A 168 -17.61 20.95 -5.55
C LEU A 168 -16.76 19.68 -5.53
N VAL A 169 -15.64 19.72 -6.25
CA VAL A 169 -14.56 18.73 -6.12
C VAL A 169 -13.55 19.27 -5.12
N TYR A 170 -13.44 18.63 -3.96
CA TYR A 170 -12.37 18.88 -3.01
C TYR A 170 -11.13 18.11 -3.44
N ILE A 171 -9.99 18.78 -3.47
CA ILE A 171 -8.72 18.29 -4.00
C ILE A 171 -7.70 18.34 -2.87
N ALA A 172 -7.08 17.21 -2.58
CA ALA A 172 -5.85 17.17 -1.82
C ALA A 172 -4.70 17.56 -2.76
N ASP A 173 -4.26 18.81 -2.67
CA ASP A 173 -3.17 19.37 -3.46
C ASP A 173 -1.85 19.11 -2.71
N SER A 174 -1.39 17.87 -2.82
CA SER A 174 -0.57 17.18 -1.81
C SER A 174 0.77 17.87 -1.58
N TYR A 175 1.52 18.17 -2.64
CA TYR A 175 2.82 18.84 -2.52
C TYR A 175 2.72 20.33 -2.23
N ASN A 176 1.53 20.93 -2.39
CA ASN A 176 1.24 22.27 -1.89
C ASN A 176 0.70 22.26 -0.45
N HIS A 177 0.54 21.08 0.18
CA HIS A 177 0.09 20.92 1.56
C HIS A 177 -1.24 21.63 1.86
N LYS A 178 -2.18 21.54 0.91
CA LYS A 178 -3.46 22.25 0.95
C LYS A 178 -4.61 21.36 0.51
N ILE A 179 -5.81 21.72 0.98
CA ILE A 179 -7.06 21.29 0.35
C ILE A 179 -7.60 22.45 -0.46
N LYS A 180 -7.96 22.18 -1.72
CA LYS A 180 -8.57 23.14 -2.64
C LYS A 180 -9.97 22.67 -3.04
N THR A 181 -10.83 23.60 -3.44
CA THR A 181 -12.12 23.29 -4.08
C THR A 181 -12.05 23.67 -5.54
N LEU A 182 -12.55 22.81 -6.42
CA LEU A 182 -12.84 23.06 -7.83
C LEU A 182 -14.35 23.06 -8.03
N ASP A 183 -14.89 24.14 -8.59
CA ASP A 183 -16.22 24.15 -9.19
C ASP A 183 -16.10 23.57 -10.61
N PRO A 184 -16.65 22.38 -10.89
CA PRO A 184 -16.54 21.73 -12.19
C PRO A 184 -17.33 22.43 -13.29
N THR A 185 -18.28 23.31 -12.95
CA THR A 185 -19.09 24.07 -13.92
C THR A 185 -18.35 25.32 -14.40
N THR A 186 -17.70 26.03 -13.48
CA THR A 186 -16.99 27.29 -13.80
C THR A 186 -15.49 27.12 -14.02
N GLY A 187 -14.91 26.00 -13.58
CA GLY A 187 -13.47 25.76 -13.58
C GLY A 187 -12.73 26.59 -12.53
N GLN A 188 -13.43 27.15 -11.54
CA GLN A 188 -12.84 27.96 -10.48
C GLN A 188 -12.20 27.08 -9.41
N VAL A 189 -10.94 27.33 -9.10
CA VAL A 189 -10.19 26.70 -8.01
C VAL A 189 -9.86 27.71 -6.92
N LYS A 190 -10.06 27.30 -5.66
CA LYS A 190 -9.75 28.09 -4.46
C LYS A 190 -9.13 27.21 -3.39
N THR A 191 -8.11 27.72 -2.70
CA THR A 191 -7.60 27.14 -1.46
C THR A 191 -8.65 27.31 -0.37
N VAL A 192 -9.00 26.20 0.29
CA VAL A 192 -9.95 26.21 1.41
C VAL A 192 -9.27 25.90 2.73
N ILE A 193 -8.31 24.97 2.79
CA ILE A 193 -7.63 24.55 4.01
C ILE A 193 -6.12 24.50 3.77
N GLY A 194 -5.33 24.99 4.73
CA GLY A 194 -3.88 24.87 4.68
C GLY A 194 -3.17 26.19 4.35
N ILE A 195 -2.06 26.46 5.05
CA ILE A 195 -1.22 27.63 4.80
C ILE A 195 -0.14 27.42 3.73
N GLY A 196 -0.06 26.23 3.13
CA GLY A 196 0.95 25.90 2.12
C GLY A 196 2.34 25.56 2.68
N LYS A 197 2.42 25.16 3.95
CA LYS A 197 3.66 24.72 4.61
C LYS A 197 3.41 23.42 5.36
N PRO A 198 4.39 22.50 5.38
CA PRO A 198 4.26 21.25 6.10
C PRO A 198 4.15 21.54 7.60
N GLY A 199 3.18 20.90 8.25
CA GLY A 199 2.92 21.02 9.67
C GLY A 199 1.62 20.33 10.06
N GLN A 200 1.26 20.36 11.34
CA GLN A 200 0.12 19.61 11.90
C GLN A 200 -0.83 20.47 12.74
N ALA A 201 -0.71 21.80 12.68
CA ALA A 201 -1.57 22.70 13.43
C ALA A 201 -3.06 22.51 13.07
N ASP A 202 -3.88 22.23 14.08
CA ASP A 202 -5.33 22.28 14.01
C ASP A 202 -5.83 23.75 14.10
N GLY A 203 -7.10 24.00 13.77
CA GLY A 203 -7.71 25.31 13.94
C GLY A 203 -8.58 25.75 12.77
N PRO A 204 -8.85 27.07 12.63
CA PRO A 204 -9.53 27.63 11.46
C PRO A 204 -8.83 27.21 10.17
N PHE A 205 -9.57 26.91 9.12
CA PHE A 205 -9.00 26.40 7.87
C PHE A 205 -7.84 27.23 7.30
N ALA A 206 -7.95 28.56 7.35
CA ALA A 206 -6.93 29.51 6.87
C ALA A 206 -5.62 29.53 7.69
N ARG A 207 -5.56 28.83 8.83
CA ARG A 207 -4.37 28.72 9.69
C ARG A 207 -3.97 27.27 9.97
N ALA A 208 -4.76 26.31 9.50
CA ALA A 208 -4.44 24.91 9.65
C ALA A 208 -3.20 24.56 8.81
N GLU A 209 -2.47 23.56 9.26
CA GLU A 209 -1.32 23.00 8.54
C GLU A 209 -1.59 21.53 8.24
N LEU A 210 -1.15 21.10 7.07
CA LEU A 210 -1.18 19.72 6.58
C LEU A 210 0.24 19.38 6.11
N PHE A 211 0.55 18.11 5.93
CA PHE A 211 1.81 17.66 5.36
C PHE A 211 1.56 16.49 4.41
N GLU A 212 1.57 16.80 3.11
CA GLU A 212 1.29 15.87 2.01
C GLU A 212 -0.01 15.06 2.27
N PRO A 213 -1.17 15.74 2.31
CA PRO A 213 -2.43 15.03 2.38
C PRO A 213 -2.66 14.25 1.08
N GLU A 214 -2.87 12.93 1.15
CA GLU A 214 -2.98 12.11 -0.07
C GLU A 214 -4.37 11.57 -0.36
N GLY A 215 -5.21 11.45 0.66
CA GLY A 215 -6.58 10.93 0.52
C GLY A 215 -7.59 11.87 1.14
N ILE A 216 -8.77 11.98 0.52
CA ILE A 216 -9.86 12.80 1.03
C ILE A 216 -11.21 12.13 0.74
N VAL A 217 -12.09 12.09 1.74
CA VAL A 217 -13.48 11.66 1.57
C VAL A 217 -14.42 12.62 2.28
N ALA A 218 -15.64 12.76 1.79
CA ALA A 218 -16.63 13.66 2.37
C ALA A 218 -17.89 12.92 2.84
N GLY A 219 -18.54 13.47 3.85
CA GLY A 219 -19.84 12.98 4.32
C GLY A 219 -20.36 13.76 5.51
N HIS A 220 -21.67 13.99 5.55
CA HIS A 220 -22.36 14.67 6.66
C HIS A 220 -21.76 16.05 7.02
N GLY A 221 -21.45 16.88 6.02
CA GLY A 221 -20.91 18.24 6.22
C GLY A 221 -19.44 18.25 6.66
N ARG A 222 -18.71 17.16 6.48
CA ARG A 222 -17.30 17.03 6.88
C ARG A 222 -16.45 16.44 5.78
N LEU A 223 -15.17 16.80 5.79
CA LEU A 223 -14.11 16.10 5.05
C LEU A 223 -13.26 15.31 6.04
N TYR A 224 -12.85 14.11 5.65
CA TYR A 224 -11.84 13.32 6.33
C TYR A 224 -10.63 13.23 5.41
N ILE A 225 -9.48 13.66 5.92
CA ILE A 225 -8.25 13.85 5.15
C ILE A 225 -7.20 12.91 5.74
N ALA A 226 -6.61 12.06 4.90
CA ALA A 226 -5.42 11.31 5.23
C ALA A 226 -4.21 12.24 5.09
N ASP A 227 -3.71 12.74 6.21
CA ASP A 227 -2.58 13.67 6.30
C ASP A 227 -1.30 12.86 6.48
N THR A 228 -0.85 12.30 5.35
CA THR A 228 0.00 11.10 5.27
C THR A 228 1.31 11.27 6.03
N ASN A 229 2.04 12.36 5.80
CA ASN A 229 3.36 12.55 6.43
C ASN A 229 3.27 13.03 7.89
N ASN A 230 2.08 13.41 8.36
CA ASN A 230 1.84 13.61 9.79
C ASN A 230 1.38 12.33 10.51
N HIS A 231 1.04 11.27 9.77
CA HIS A 231 0.42 10.05 10.30
C HIS A 231 -0.92 10.31 11.00
N LEU A 232 -1.70 11.27 10.50
CA LEU A 232 -2.96 11.71 11.10
C LEU A 232 -4.14 11.52 10.14
N ILE A 233 -5.33 11.33 10.71
CA ILE A 233 -6.59 11.59 10.02
C ILE A 233 -7.11 12.93 10.51
N ARG A 234 -7.32 13.88 9.61
CA ARG A 234 -7.83 15.22 9.92
C ARG A 234 -9.29 15.31 9.53
N VAL A 235 -10.10 15.98 10.34
CA VAL A 235 -11.53 16.17 10.13
C VAL A 235 -11.80 17.66 9.97
N ALA A 236 -12.24 18.02 8.77
CA ALA A 236 -12.63 19.38 8.44
C ALA A 236 -14.14 19.52 8.57
N ASP A 237 -14.60 20.34 9.53
CA ASP A 237 -16.01 20.69 9.65
C ASP A 237 -16.31 21.87 8.73
N LEU A 238 -17.10 21.63 7.68
CA LEU A 238 -17.37 22.61 6.62
C LEU A 238 -18.30 23.74 7.09
N ALA A 239 -19.15 23.48 8.09
CA ALA A 239 -20.10 24.48 8.58
C ALA A 239 -19.43 25.55 9.46
N VAL A 240 -18.41 25.16 10.23
CA VAL A 240 -17.68 26.10 11.11
C VAL A 240 -16.27 26.45 10.61
N GLU A 241 -15.85 25.87 9.49
CA GLU A 241 -14.54 26.06 8.86
C GLU A 241 -13.35 25.79 9.79
N ARG A 242 -13.40 24.63 10.48
CA ARG A 242 -12.34 24.22 11.41
C ARG A 242 -11.83 22.81 11.14
N LEU A 243 -10.51 22.69 11.11
CA LEU A 243 -9.78 21.43 11.06
C LEU A 243 -9.44 20.97 12.48
N HIS A 244 -9.66 19.69 12.75
CA HIS A 244 -9.20 19.03 13.97
C HIS A 244 -8.69 17.63 13.67
N THR A 245 -7.83 17.11 14.53
CA THR A 245 -7.32 15.75 14.40
C THR A 245 -8.31 14.72 14.95
N LEU A 246 -8.59 13.67 14.17
CA LEU A 246 -9.41 12.54 14.60
C LEU A 246 -8.65 11.73 15.65
N ARG A 247 -9.21 11.62 16.86
CA ARG A 247 -8.66 10.74 17.89
C ARG A 247 -9.10 9.30 17.65
N LEU A 248 -8.21 8.49 17.10
CA LEU A 248 -8.36 7.03 17.04
C LEU A 248 -8.20 6.44 18.46
N ARG A 249 -9.08 5.51 18.83
CA ARG A 249 -9.09 4.82 20.13
C ARG A 249 -9.02 3.31 19.89
N GLY A 250 -8.53 2.53 20.84
CA GLY A 250 -8.43 1.08 20.69
C GLY A 250 -7.17 0.61 19.95
N LEU A 251 -6.29 1.53 19.55
CA LEU A 251 -5.05 1.22 18.84
C LEU A 251 -4.03 0.48 19.71
N GLU A 252 -4.17 0.54 21.04
CA GLU A 252 -3.39 -0.24 22.00
C GLU A 252 -3.49 -1.76 21.76
N ARG A 253 -4.54 -2.22 21.09
CA ARG A 253 -4.71 -3.63 20.70
C ARG A 253 -3.88 -4.03 19.48
N LEU A 254 -3.47 -3.04 18.68
CA LEU A 254 -2.61 -3.21 17.50
C LEU A 254 -1.14 -3.00 17.85
N GLN A 255 -0.85 -2.43 19.02
CA GLN A 255 0.53 -2.37 19.49
C GLN A 255 1.03 -3.81 19.68
N PRO A 256 2.15 -4.19 19.06
CA PRO A 256 2.84 -5.38 19.51
C PRO A 256 3.05 -5.26 21.01
N ALA A 257 2.96 -6.39 21.74
CA ALA A 257 3.32 -6.40 23.15
C ALA A 257 4.67 -5.67 23.29
N PRO A 258 4.84 -4.76 24.25
CA PRO A 258 6.00 -3.87 24.29
C PRO A 258 7.27 -4.69 24.19
N THR A 259 7.90 -4.65 23.03
CA THR A 259 9.30 -4.99 22.88
C THR A 259 10.03 -3.92 23.65
N LEU A 260 10.39 -4.23 24.90
CA LEU A 260 11.53 -3.60 25.55
C LEU A 260 12.61 -3.46 24.48
N GLU A 261 13.15 -2.26 24.29
CA GLU A 261 14.29 -1.99 23.42
C GLU A 261 15.38 -3.05 23.66
N SER A 262 15.34 -4.06 22.83
CA SER A 262 16.18 -5.23 22.92
C SER A 262 15.97 -5.86 21.57
N ARG A 263 16.98 -5.69 20.69
CA ARG A 263 17.42 -6.86 19.93
C ARG A 263 17.36 -8.00 20.94
N GLN A 264 16.44 -8.96 20.80
CA GLN A 264 16.40 -10.09 21.73
C GLN A 264 17.86 -10.56 21.82
N PRO A 265 18.44 -10.66 23.03
CA PRO A 265 19.84 -11.01 23.13
C PRO A 265 20.06 -12.26 22.31
N ASP A 266 21.09 -12.23 21.45
CA ASP A 266 21.42 -13.34 20.55
C ASP A 266 21.26 -14.66 21.30
N LEU A 267 20.36 -15.53 20.82
CA LEU A 267 20.16 -16.81 21.46
C LEU A 267 21.38 -17.66 21.15
N ARG A 268 22.28 -17.71 22.12
CA ARG A 268 23.52 -18.45 22.00
C ARG A 268 23.29 -19.88 22.49
N PHE A 269 23.44 -20.83 21.58
CA PHE A 269 23.42 -22.25 21.92
C PHE A 269 24.72 -22.65 22.62
N ASP A 270 24.63 -23.68 23.47
CA ASP A 270 25.83 -24.37 23.94
C ASP A 270 26.61 -24.95 22.74
N PRO A 271 27.95 -24.98 22.78
CA PRO A 271 28.76 -25.52 21.70
C PRO A 271 28.31 -26.93 21.29
N GLN A 272 28.05 -27.11 20.00
CA GLN A 272 27.64 -28.41 19.44
C GLN A 272 28.81 -29.06 18.72
N VAL A 273 29.03 -30.35 18.96
CA VAL A 273 30.06 -31.13 18.24
C VAL A 273 29.42 -31.76 17.00
N VAL A 274 30.03 -31.56 15.83
CA VAL A 274 29.57 -32.07 14.54
C VAL A 274 30.67 -32.79 13.77
N GLY A 275 30.28 -33.69 12.88
CA GLY A 275 31.23 -34.34 11.97
C GLY A 275 31.77 -33.35 10.92
N ALA A 276 33.03 -33.50 10.53
CA ALA A 276 33.59 -32.73 9.42
C ALA A 276 32.86 -33.04 8.10
N GLY A 277 32.62 -32.02 7.27
CA GLY A 277 31.94 -32.10 5.98
C GLY A 277 30.56 -31.45 5.99
N GLN A 278 29.63 -31.99 5.20
CA GLN A 278 28.27 -31.45 5.09
C GLN A 278 27.44 -31.79 6.33
N VAL A 279 26.93 -30.75 6.99
CA VAL A 279 26.07 -30.87 8.17
C VAL A 279 24.73 -30.19 7.88
N THR A 280 23.63 -30.89 8.19
CA THR A 280 22.26 -30.36 8.04
C THR A 280 21.73 -29.80 9.35
N PHE A 281 21.32 -28.54 9.36
CA PHE A 281 20.74 -27.86 10.52
C PHE A 281 19.24 -27.72 10.33
N TYR A 282 18.47 -28.44 11.15
CA TYR A 282 17.00 -28.38 11.19
C TYR A 282 16.56 -27.38 12.26
N PHE A 283 15.60 -26.52 11.92
CA PHE A 283 15.05 -25.54 12.86
C PHE A 283 13.68 -26.00 13.36
N ASP A 284 13.58 -26.32 14.65
CA ASP A 284 12.35 -26.79 15.27
C ASP A 284 11.66 -25.65 15.98
N PHE A 285 10.78 -24.96 15.26
CA PHE A 285 10.06 -23.81 15.77
C PHE A 285 8.77 -24.19 16.49
N GLY A 286 8.68 -23.84 17.77
CA GLY A 286 7.45 -23.90 18.55
C GLY A 286 6.76 -22.54 18.58
N LEU A 287 5.47 -22.51 18.25
CA LEU A 287 4.63 -21.31 18.34
C LEU A 287 3.90 -21.24 19.69
N PRO A 288 3.46 -20.04 20.13
CA PRO A 288 2.57 -19.92 21.27
C PRO A 288 1.26 -20.68 21.06
N PRO A 289 0.61 -21.18 22.13
CA PRO A 289 -0.70 -21.80 22.02
C PRO A 289 -1.71 -20.90 21.31
N GLY A 290 -2.48 -21.46 20.38
CA GLY A 290 -3.45 -20.71 19.60
C GLY A 290 -2.86 -20.01 18.39
N TYR A 291 -1.61 -20.27 17.98
CA TYR A 291 -1.03 -19.75 16.74
C TYR A 291 -0.58 -20.84 15.77
N LYS A 292 -0.62 -20.51 14.48
CA LYS A 292 -0.10 -21.32 13.38
C LYS A 292 0.82 -20.49 12.49
N PHE A 293 1.73 -21.12 11.76
CA PHE A 293 2.51 -20.41 10.73
C PHE A 293 1.57 -19.85 9.67
N ASN A 294 1.90 -18.65 9.18
CA ASN A 294 1.17 -18.05 8.08
C ASN A 294 1.43 -18.87 6.81
N ALA A 295 0.40 -19.46 6.21
CA ALA A 295 0.52 -20.31 5.02
C ALA A 295 0.88 -19.52 3.75
N GLU A 296 0.68 -18.20 3.75
CA GLU A 296 0.93 -17.31 2.60
C GLU A 296 2.24 -16.52 2.73
N ALA A 297 2.94 -16.61 3.86
CA ALA A 297 4.19 -15.90 4.09
C ALA A 297 5.33 -16.88 4.36
N PRO A 298 6.44 -16.82 3.60
CA PRO A 298 7.52 -17.76 3.74
C PRO A 298 8.34 -17.51 5.01
N LEU A 299 8.95 -18.57 5.52
CA LEU A 299 9.90 -18.51 6.61
C LEU A 299 11.30 -18.20 6.07
N LEU A 300 11.99 -17.22 6.66
CA LEU A 300 13.32 -16.82 6.21
C LEU A 300 14.39 -17.18 7.24
N VAL A 301 15.46 -17.82 6.77
CA VAL A 301 16.68 -18.06 7.54
C VAL A 301 17.85 -17.46 6.77
N ARG A 302 18.43 -16.39 7.31
CA ARG A 302 19.68 -15.85 6.81
C ARG A 302 20.84 -16.46 7.60
N VAL A 303 21.66 -17.25 6.92
CA VAL A 303 22.87 -17.83 7.47
C VAL A 303 24.03 -16.88 7.26
N ILE A 304 24.84 -16.66 8.28
CA ILE A 304 26.14 -15.98 8.19
C ILE A 304 27.20 -16.97 8.65
N GLN A 305 28.12 -17.30 7.74
CA GLN A 305 29.23 -18.21 7.95
C GLN A 305 30.52 -17.56 7.46
N ASN A 306 31.52 -17.42 8.32
CA ASN A 306 32.81 -16.79 8.00
C ASN A 306 32.69 -15.40 7.34
N GLY A 307 31.67 -14.62 7.73
CA GLY A 307 31.40 -13.28 7.19
C GLY A 307 30.61 -13.25 5.86
N VAL A 308 30.33 -14.39 5.25
CA VAL A 308 29.48 -14.51 4.06
C VAL A 308 28.04 -14.78 4.50
N SER A 309 27.06 -14.10 3.91
CA SER A 309 25.65 -14.32 4.23
C SER A 309 24.82 -14.83 3.05
N GLY A 310 23.97 -15.81 3.29
CA GLY A 310 22.99 -16.34 2.33
C GLY A 310 21.59 -16.39 2.96
N VAL A 311 20.55 -16.12 2.17
CA VAL A 311 19.15 -16.18 2.62
C VAL A 311 18.50 -17.43 2.06
N HIS A 312 17.86 -18.19 2.95
CA HIS A 312 17.09 -19.38 2.62
C HIS A 312 15.61 -19.12 2.95
N THR A 313 14.74 -19.48 2.01
CA THR A 313 13.30 -19.28 2.10
C THR A 313 12.64 -20.65 2.17
N PHE A 314 11.70 -20.82 3.10
CA PHE A 314 11.02 -22.09 3.34
C PHE A 314 9.51 -21.92 3.31
N GLU A 315 8.85 -22.90 2.70
CA GLU A 315 7.38 -22.96 2.68
C GLU A 315 6.83 -23.30 4.07
N PRO A 316 5.72 -22.67 4.48
CA PRO A 316 5.06 -22.96 5.74
C PRO A 316 4.67 -24.44 5.89
N GLY A 317 4.93 -25.02 7.06
CA GLY A 317 4.56 -26.41 7.39
C GLY A 317 5.64 -27.46 7.09
N GLN A 318 6.75 -27.08 6.47
CA GLN A 318 7.96 -27.91 6.41
C GLN A 318 8.91 -27.54 7.54
N VAL A 319 9.66 -28.51 8.06
CA VAL A 319 10.75 -28.22 9.01
C VAL A 319 11.89 -27.59 8.22
N PRO A 320 12.25 -26.32 8.46
CA PRO A 320 13.31 -25.64 7.73
C PRO A 320 14.65 -26.33 7.97
N ALA A 321 15.42 -26.51 6.89
CA ALA A 321 16.71 -27.18 6.95
C ALA A 321 17.74 -26.47 6.08
N VAL A 322 18.91 -26.16 6.64
CA VAL A 322 20.04 -25.60 5.88
C VAL A 322 21.23 -26.57 5.94
N ILE A 323 21.85 -26.82 4.78
CA ILE A 323 23.06 -27.64 4.67
C ILE A 323 24.25 -26.70 4.59
N LEU A 324 25.23 -26.89 5.47
CA LEU A 324 26.47 -26.09 5.52
C LEU A 324 27.69 -26.99 5.53
N ASP A 325 28.78 -26.53 4.91
CA ASP A 325 30.08 -27.19 4.97
C ASP A 325 30.83 -26.78 6.25
N ILE A 326 31.13 -27.75 7.11
CA ILE A 326 31.82 -27.56 8.39
C ILE A 326 33.16 -28.31 8.34
N ASN A 327 34.25 -27.57 8.16
CA ASN A 327 35.60 -28.15 8.03
C ASN A 327 36.57 -27.76 9.16
N ALA A 328 36.14 -26.86 10.04
CA ALA A 328 36.88 -26.39 11.20
C ALA A 328 35.91 -25.79 12.23
N ASP A 329 36.39 -25.64 13.46
CA ASP A 329 35.65 -24.97 14.52
C ASP A 329 35.26 -23.55 14.07
N GLN A 330 33.98 -23.22 14.19
CA GLN A 330 33.45 -21.95 13.73
C GLN A 330 32.19 -21.56 14.49
N GLU A 331 31.86 -20.27 14.41
CA GLU A 331 30.60 -19.74 14.90
C GLU A 331 29.66 -19.51 13.73
N LEU A 332 28.48 -20.10 13.79
CA LEU A 332 27.40 -19.90 12.82
C LEU A 332 26.39 -18.92 13.40
N ILE A 333 25.92 -17.99 12.57
CA ILE A 333 24.85 -17.07 12.93
C ILE A 333 23.66 -17.33 12.01
N PHE A 334 22.47 -17.42 12.59
CA PHE A 334 21.21 -17.54 11.87
C PHE A 334 20.30 -16.38 12.26
N ASP A 335 20.06 -15.45 11.35
CA ASP A 335 19.02 -14.42 11.49
C ASP A 335 17.71 -15.01 10.95
N LEU A 336 16.67 -15.07 11.79
CA LEU A 336 15.38 -15.69 11.49
C LEU A 336 14.29 -14.63 11.38
N ALA A 337 13.40 -14.77 10.39
CA ALA A 337 12.14 -14.03 10.32
C ALA A 337 10.97 -15.01 10.13
N LEU A 338 10.08 -15.05 11.11
CA LEU A 338 8.97 -16.00 11.22
C LEU A 338 7.63 -15.28 11.15
N TYR A 339 6.71 -15.76 10.31
CA TYR A 339 5.37 -15.20 10.16
C TYR A 339 4.34 -16.19 10.70
N TYR A 340 3.51 -15.76 11.65
CA TYR A 340 2.52 -16.63 12.30
C TYR A 340 1.25 -15.86 12.67
N CYS A 341 0.11 -16.53 12.64
CA CYS A 341 -1.22 -15.93 12.83
C CYS A 341 -2.03 -16.70 13.87
N GLU A 342 -3.02 -16.05 14.48
CA GLU A 342 -3.94 -16.68 15.43
C GLU A 342 -4.76 -17.80 14.76
N THR A 343 -5.04 -18.85 15.52
CA THR A 343 -5.77 -20.04 15.07
C THR A 343 -7.27 -19.80 15.17
N GLY A 344 -7.99 -19.89 14.05
CA GLY A 344 -9.46 -19.80 13.99
C GLY A 344 -10.00 -18.48 13.46
N GLU A 345 -9.28 -17.37 13.69
CA GLU A 345 -9.53 -16.08 13.06
C GLU A 345 -8.19 -15.55 12.56
N GLU A 346 -7.89 -15.66 11.26
CA GLU A 346 -6.63 -15.15 10.65
C GLU A 346 -6.55 -13.61 10.62
N ARG A 347 -7.21 -12.94 11.57
CA ARG A 347 -7.36 -11.47 11.62
C ARG A 347 -6.10 -10.78 12.11
N LEU A 348 -5.20 -11.50 12.79
CA LEU A 348 -3.95 -10.96 13.32
C LEU A 348 -2.78 -11.90 13.02
N CYS A 349 -1.87 -11.43 12.18
CA CYS A 349 -0.59 -12.07 11.89
C CYS A 349 0.55 -11.22 12.48
N LEU A 350 1.58 -11.90 12.99
CA LEU A 350 2.74 -11.33 13.65
C LEU A 350 4.01 -11.73 12.91
N ILE A 351 5.02 -10.86 13.00
CA ILE A 351 6.38 -11.12 12.54
C ILE A 351 7.26 -11.29 13.77
N HIS A 352 8.07 -12.35 13.81
CA HIS A 352 9.05 -12.58 14.87
C HIS A 352 10.45 -12.69 14.29
N ASP A 353 11.31 -11.76 14.69
CA ASP A 353 12.71 -11.69 14.30
C ASP A 353 13.61 -12.12 15.46
N THR A 354 14.57 -13.02 15.21
CA THR A 354 15.55 -13.44 16.22
C THR A 354 16.89 -13.82 15.60
N ARG A 355 17.96 -13.74 16.40
CA ARG A 355 19.31 -14.16 16.01
C ARG A 355 19.73 -15.35 16.85
N LEU A 356 20.08 -16.45 16.19
CA LEU A 356 20.70 -17.62 16.81
C LEU A 356 22.20 -17.58 16.58
N VAL A 357 22.98 -17.87 17.63
CA VAL A 357 24.44 -18.00 17.53
C VAL A 357 24.84 -19.39 18.01
N LEU A 358 25.48 -20.15 17.12
CA LEU A 358 25.81 -21.55 17.33
C LEU A 358 27.32 -21.77 17.18
N PRO A 359 28.05 -21.97 18.29
CA PRO A 359 29.42 -22.47 18.23
C PRO A 359 29.40 -23.94 17.79
N CYS A 360 30.07 -24.24 16.67
CA CYS A 360 30.23 -25.60 16.14
C CYS A 360 31.68 -26.04 16.32
N LEU A 361 31.87 -27.18 17.01
CA LEU A 361 33.16 -27.85 17.17
C LEU A 361 33.24 -29.05 16.23
N THR A 362 34.33 -29.18 15.49
CA THR A 362 34.51 -30.23 14.48
C THR A 362 35.20 -31.45 15.08
N ALA A 363 34.67 -32.63 14.82
CA ALA A 363 35.27 -33.91 15.20
C ALA A 363 35.41 -34.86 14.00
N GLU A 364 36.40 -35.76 14.05
CA GLU A 364 36.59 -36.81 13.02
C GLU A 364 35.37 -37.74 12.91
N ILE A 365 34.67 -37.96 14.03
CA ILE A 365 33.41 -38.72 14.09
C ILE A 365 32.41 -37.88 14.88
N GLY A 366 31.35 -37.43 14.22
CA GLY A 366 30.29 -36.63 14.81
C GLY A 366 29.00 -36.68 13.98
N PRO A 367 27.89 -36.12 14.49
CA PRO A 367 26.63 -36.10 13.76
C PRO A 367 26.74 -35.23 12.51
N SER A 368 26.14 -35.70 11.40
CA SER A 368 25.97 -34.94 10.15
C SER A 368 24.65 -34.15 10.11
N SER A 369 23.91 -34.13 11.22
CA SER A 369 22.72 -33.30 11.38
C SER A 369 22.54 -32.82 12.81
N LEU A 370 22.00 -31.62 12.97
CA LEU A 370 21.63 -31.03 14.25
C LEU A 370 20.20 -30.48 14.18
N ARG A 371 19.48 -30.59 15.30
CA ARG A 371 18.16 -29.97 15.47
C ARG A 371 18.29 -28.81 16.45
N LEU A 372 17.81 -27.64 16.05
CA LEU A 372 17.88 -26.40 16.80
C LEU A 372 16.46 -26.04 17.27
N PRO A 373 16.05 -26.47 18.48
CA PRO A 373 14.74 -26.12 19.02
C PRO A 373 14.69 -24.64 19.39
N TYR A 374 13.61 -23.97 19.01
CA TYR A 374 13.34 -22.59 19.39
C TYR A 374 11.85 -22.37 19.65
N GLN A 375 11.52 -21.98 20.88
CA GLN A 375 10.15 -21.68 21.28
C GLN A 375 9.93 -20.17 21.27
N ILE A 376 8.98 -19.70 20.45
CA ILE A 376 8.55 -18.31 20.46
C ILE A 376 7.70 -18.08 21.73
N ALA A 377 8.14 -17.14 22.56
CA ALA A 377 7.41 -16.66 23.73
C ALA A 377 6.51 -15.48 23.35
N ARG A 378 5.43 -15.28 24.12
CA ARG A 378 4.47 -14.18 23.91
C ARG A 378 5.01 -12.85 24.41
#